data_AF-A0A529FDZ7-F1
#
_entry.id   AF-A0A529FDZ7-F1
#
_cell.length_a   1.000
_cell.length_b   1.000
_cell.length_c   1.000
_cell.angle_alpha   90.00
_cell.angle_beta   90.00
_cell.angle_gamma   90.00
#
_symmetry.space_group_name_H-M   'P 1'
#
loop_
_entity.id
_entity.type
_entity.pdbx_description
1 polymer ?
#
loop_
_entity_poly.entity_id
_entity_poly.type
_entity_poly.pdbx_seq_one_letter_code
_entity_poly.pdbx_strand_id
1 'polypeptide(L)'
;ANIRRAHAVHPVSALQSEYSLWERNLEPEIIPLLKELAIGLVPFAPLGRGFLAGDVKRAEDYPEGDFRRGDPRYQGENFDANVAAASAVRDVAAARGVKPGQIAIAWLLAKGPEFGIDIVPIPGTKRRTYLE
;
A
#
# COMPACT_ATOMS: atom_id res chain seq x y z
N ALA A 1 7.30 -18.40 10.39
CA ALA A 1 6.84 -19.68 10.99
C ALA A 1 5.36 -20.00 10.74
N ASN A 2 4.41 -19.07 10.98
CA ASN A 2 2.98 -19.39 10.93
C ASN A 2 2.41 -19.76 9.54
N ILE A 3 2.86 -19.10 8.46
CA ILE A 3 2.35 -19.36 7.09
C ILE A 3 2.65 -20.81 6.66
N ARG A 4 3.90 -21.28 6.84
CA ARG A 4 4.28 -22.67 6.52
C ARG A 4 3.42 -23.70 7.26
N ARG A 5 3.19 -23.46 8.56
CA ARG A 5 2.39 -24.36 9.39
C ARG A 5 0.94 -24.41 8.92
N ALA A 6 0.35 -23.27 8.56
CA ALA A 6 -1.00 -23.22 8.01
C ALA A 6 -1.08 -23.95 6.65
N HIS A 7 -0.14 -23.66 5.75
CA HIS A 7 -0.08 -24.26 4.41
C HIS A 7 0.11 -25.80 4.44
N ALA A 8 0.84 -26.31 5.44
CA ALA A 8 1.01 -27.76 5.63
C ALA A 8 -0.28 -28.47 6.11
N VAL A 9 -1.20 -27.76 6.77
CA VAL A 9 -2.51 -28.30 7.17
C VAL A 9 -3.47 -28.26 6.00
N HIS A 10 -3.53 -27.14 5.28
CA HIS A 10 -4.32 -26.99 4.07
C HIS A 10 -3.68 -25.93 3.15
N PRO A 11 -3.66 -26.13 1.81
CA PRO A 11 -3.09 -25.15 0.90
C PRO A 11 -3.69 -23.76 1.07
N VAL A 12 -2.83 -22.78 1.38
CA VAL A 12 -3.20 -21.36 1.45
C VAL A 12 -2.96 -20.74 0.09
N SER A 13 -4.00 -20.22 -0.57
CA SER A 13 -3.87 -19.64 -1.92
C SER A 13 -3.46 -18.17 -1.92
N ALA A 14 -3.78 -17.42 -0.87
CA ALA A 14 -3.51 -15.99 -0.80
C ALA A 14 -3.20 -15.51 0.63
N LEU A 15 -2.31 -14.52 0.75
CA LEU A 15 -2.07 -13.75 1.96
C LEU A 15 -2.56 -12.31 1.77
N GLN A 16 -3.42 -11.82 2.66
CA GLN A 16 -3.77 -10.40 2.73
C GLN A 16 -2.90 -9.70 3.78
N SER A 17 -2.16 -8.66 3.40
CA SER A 17 -1.27 -7.91 4.31
C SER A 17 -1.04 -6.47 3.82
N GLU A 18 -0.53 -5.57 4.68
CA GLU A 18 -0.21 -4.19 4.28
C GLU A 18 1.01 -4.23 3.37
N TYR A 19 0.89 -3.67 2.17
CA TYR A 19 2.01 -3.53 1.25
C TYR A 19 1.78 -2.35 0.30
N SER A 20 2.78 -1.49 0.16
CA SER A 20 2.74 -0.33 -0.73
C SER A 20 4.16 0.19 -0.98
N LEU A 21 4.30 1.28 -1.75
CA LEU A 21 5.57 2.03 -1.84
C LEU A 21 6.12 2.43 -0.47
N TRP A 22 5.25 2.57 0.54
CA TRP A 22 5.57 2.99 1.90
C TRP A 22 5.90 1.85 2.85
N GLU A 23 5.17 0.75 2.72
CA GLU A 23 5.19 -0.38 3.65
C GLU A 23 5.75 -1.58 2.92
N ARG A 24 7.02 -1.89 3.20
CA ARG A 24 7.83 -2.87 2.45
C ARG A 24 8.42 -3.96 3.33
N ASN A 25 7.97 -4.08 4.59
CA ASN A 25 8.52 -5.05 5.55
C ASN A 25 8.33 -6.52 5.13
N LEU A 26 7.44 -6.79 4.17
CA LEU A 26 7.23 -8.14 3.64
C LEU A 26 8.38 -8.62 2.75
N GLU A 27 9.13 -7.72 2.12
CA GLU A 27 10.10 -8.06 1.06
C GLU A 27 11.24 -8.99 1.51
N PRO A 28 11.85 -8.83 2.69
CA PRO A 28 12.99 -9.66 3.08
C PRO A 28 12.64 -11.13 3.35
N GLU A 29 11.46 -11.40 3.92
CA GLU A 29 11.13 -12.74 4.46
C GLU A 29 9.80 -13.31 3.95
N ILE A 30 8.76 -12.48 3.83
CA ILE A 30 7.42 -12.95 3.48
C ILE A 30 7.29 -13.16 1.99
N ILE A 31 7.74 -12.22 1.16
CA ILE A 31 7.67 -12.34 -0.30
C ILE A 31 8.40 -13.59 -0.83
N PRO A 32 9.64 -13.91 -0.40
CA PRO A 32 10.30 -15.15 -0.80
C PRO A 32 9.52 -16.40 -0.39
N LEU A 33 8.92 -16.38 0.81
CA LEU A 33 8.11 -17.48 1.31
C LEU A 33 6.83 -17.67 0.49
N LEU A 34 6.15 -16.58 0.14
CA LEU A 34 4.95 -16.65 -0.71
C LEU A 34 5.28 -17.25 -2.07
N LYS A 35 6.42 -16.86 -2.66
CA LYS A 35 6.91 -17.43 -3.92
C LYS A 35 7.17 -18.93 -3.81
N GLU A 36 7.90 -19.35 -2.77
CA GLU A 36 8.24 -20.76 -2.54
C GLU A 36 6.98 -21.64 -2.43
N LEU A 37 5.94 -21.13 -1.77
CA LEU A 37 4.70 -21.85 -1.53
C LEU A 37 3.62 -21.60 -2.60
N ALA A 38 3.93 -20.87 -3.68
CA ALA A 38 2.98 -20.47 -4.72
C ALA A 38 1.71 -19.78 -4.17
N ILE A 39 1.88 -18.85 -3.22
CA ILE A 39 0.81 -18.08 -2.58
C ILE A 39 0.77 -16.68 -3.18
N GLY A 40 -0.40 -16.21 -3.60
CA GLY A 40 -0.60 -14.83 -4.05
C GLY A 40 -0.62 -13.83 -2.89
N LEU A 41 -0.27 -12.57 -3.17
CA LEU A 41 -0.41 -11.46 -2.23
C LEU A 41 -1.63 -10.61 -2.59
N VAL A 42 -2.41 -10.25 -1.57
CA VAL A 42 -3.53 -9.29 -1.66
C VAL A 42 -3.21 -8.07 -0.81
N PRO A 43 -2.54 -7.03 -1.36
CA PRO A 43 -2.17 -5.85 -0.58
C PRO A 43 -3.37 -5.01 -0.13
N PHE A 44 -3.47 -4.76 1.17
CA PHE A 44 -4.34 -3.71 1.71
C PHE A 44 -3.57 -2.40 1.93
N ALA A 45 -4.33 -1.29 2.01
CA ALA A 45 -3.80 0.08 2.06
C ALA A 45 -2.76 0.43 0.96
N PRO A 46 -2.98 0.01 -0.32
CA PRO A 46 -1.98 0.19 -1.38
C PRO A 46 -1.65 1.66 -1.69
N LEU A 47 -2.50 2.59 -1.26
CA LEU A 47 -2.35 4.04 -1.46
C LEU A 47 -1.71 4.76 -0.25
N GLY A 48 -1.02 4.02 0.63
CA GLY A 48 -0.35 4.60 1.80
C GLY A 48 -1.32 5.38 2.69
N ARG A 49 -2.55 4.87 2.84
CA ARG A 49 -3.65 5.50 3.59
C ARG A 49 -3.98 6.95 3.18
N GLY A 50 -3.71 7.28 1.91
CA GLY A 50 -4.03 8.58 1.32
C GLY A 50 -2.79 9.36 0.89
N PHE A 51 -1.63 9.12 1.50
CA PHE A 51 -0.39 9.83 1.18
C PHE A 51 0.01 9.70 -0.30
N LEU A 52 -0.22 8.52 -0.90
CA LEU A 52 0.14 8.23 -2.30
C LEU A 52 -0.95 8.60 -3.32
N ALA A 53 -2.12 9.05 -2.86
CA ALA A 53 -3.24 9.43 -3.73
C ALA A 53 -3.49 10.94 -3.75
N GLY A 54 -3.05 11.67 -2.72
CA GLY A 54 -3.28 13.10 -2.54
C GLY A 54 -4.24 13.41 -1.38
N ASP A 55 -4.38 14.71 -1.06
CA ASP A 55 -5.37 15.26 -0.11
C ASP A 55 -5.28 14.80 1.35
N VAL A 56 -4.11 14.34 1.79
CA VAL A 56 -3.81 14.17 3.21
C VAL A 56 -3.55 15.53 3.88
N LYS A 57 -4.10 15.69 5.08
CA LYS A 57 -3.97 16.89 5.90
C LYS A 57 -3.12 16.58 7.12
N ARG A 58 -2.65 17.61 7.82
CA ARG A 58 -2.04 17.40 9.14
C ARG A 58 -3.10 16.92 10.13
N ALA A 59 -2.66 16.24 11.17
CA ALA A 59 -3.51 15.68 12.21
C ALA A 59 -4.48 16.73 12.78
N GLU A 60 -3.99 17.93 13.08
CA GLU A 60 -4.76 19.04 13.63
C GLU A 60 -5.91 19.51 12.74
N ASP A 61 -5.82 19.32 11.42
CA ASP A 61 -6.79 19.76 10.42
C ASP A 61 -7.94 18.76 10.20
N TYR A 62 -7.87 17.57 10.79
CA TYR A 62 -8.96 16.59 10.75
C TYR A 62 -10.01 16.87 11.84
N PRO A 63 -11.30 16.54 11.63
CA PRO A 63 -12.32 16.70 12.68
C PRO A 63 -11.97 15.98 13.98
N GLU A 64 -12.47 16.50 15.11
CA GLU A 64 -12.38 15.79 16.39
C GLU A 64 -13.00 14.38 16.29
N GLY A 65 -12.34 13.37 16.87
CA GLY A 65 -12.74 11.97 16.79
C GLY A 65 -12.24 11.23 15.53
N ASP A 66 -11.61 11.89 14.56
CA ASP A 66 -10.96 11.21 13.44
C ASP A 66 -9.71 10.44 13.92
N PHE A 67 -9.61 9.15 13.59
CA PHE A 67 -8.51 8.29 14.03
C PHE A 67 -7.13 8.81 13.58
N ARG A 68 -7.07 9.55 12.46
CA ARG A 68 -5.81 10.12 11.94
C ARG A 68 -5.21 11.16 12.87
N ARG A 69 -6.00 11.78 13.75
CA ARG A 69 -5.47 12.67 14.79
C ARG A 69 -4.50 11.94 15.73
N GLY A 70 -4.72 10.65 15.97
CA GLY A 70 -3.87 9.81 16.83
C GLY A 70 -2.79 9.01 16.08
N ASP A 71 -2.76 9.07 14.75
CA ASP A 71 -1.80 8.30 13.95
C ASP A 71 -0.50 9.12 13.77
N PRO A 72 0.66 8.63 14.25
CA PRO A 72 1.92 9.36 14.20
C PRO A 72 2.33 9.84 12.81
N ARG A 73 1.84 9.18 11.74
CA ARG A 73 2.14 9.58 10.36
C ARG A 73 1.59 10.95 9.98
N TYR A 74 0.56 11.43 10.69
CA TYR A 74 -0.13 12.68 10.41
C TYR A 74 0.33 13.84 11.29
N GLN A 75 1.29 13.60 12.20
CA GLN A 75 1.66 14.55 13.24
C GLN A 75 3.04 15.16 12.97
N GLY A 76 3.18 16.47 13.18
CA GLY A 76 4.46 17.19 13.23
C GLY A 76 5.41 16.85 12.06
N GLU A 77 6.67 16.58 12.39
CA GLU A 77 7.74 16.28 11.44
C GLU A 77 7.51 14.98 10.66
N ASN A 78 6.79 14.01 11.23
CA ASN A 78 6.46 12.78 10.51
C ASN A 78 5.54 13.09 9.34
N PHE A 79 4.56 13.97 9.50
CA PHE A 79 3.71 14.39 8.38
C PHE A 79 4.56 15.03 7.27
N ASP A 80 5.48 15.91 7.64
CA ASP A 80 6.33 16.61 6.68
C ASP A 80 7.23 15.66 5.90
N ALA A 81 7.90 14.73 6.60
CA ALA A 81 8.68 13.68 5.98
C ALA A 81 7.81 12.80 5.07
N ASN A 82 6.60 12.47 5.51
CA ASN A 82 5.70 11.61 4.75
C ASN A 82 5.17 12.30 3.47
N VAL A 83 4.85 13.59 3.54
CA VAL A 83 4.45 14.37 2.36
C VAL A 83 5.61 14.54 1.40
N ALA A 84 6.82 14.79 1.91
CA ALA A 84 8.02 14.92 1.09
C ALA A 84 8.32 13.62 0.32
N ALA A 85 8.32 12.46 0.98
CA ALA A 85 8.55 11.21 0.27
C ALA A 85 7.39 10.86 -0.70
N ALA A 86 6.15 11.27 -0.41
CA ALA A 86 5.04 11.14 -1.36
C ALA A 86 5.16 12.06 -2.58
N SER A 87 5.94 13.15 -2.53
CA SER A 87 6.08 14.10 -3.64
C SER A 87 6.67 13.44 -4.87
N ALA A 88 7.62 12.51 -4.71
CA ALA A 88 8.22 11.77 -5.81
C ALA A 88 7.17 11.04 -6.67
N VAL A 89 6.13 10.48 -6.04
CA VAL A 89 5.01 9.84 -6.75
C VAL A 89 4.17 10.87 -7.50
N ARG A 90 3.95 12.05 -6.91
CA ARG A 90 3.23 13.15 -7.54
C ARG A 90 3.98 13.69 -8.75
N ASP A 91 5.30 13.83 -8.67
CA ASP A 91 6.14 14.33 -9.75
C ASP A 91 6.11 13.38 -10.95
N VAL A 92 6.23 12.06 -10.70
CA VAL A 92 6.08 11.04 -11.74
C VAL A 92 4.68 11.06 -12.36
N ALA A 93 3.64 11.21 -11.54
CA ALA A 93 2.26 11.28 -12.01
C ALA A 93 2.04 12.52 -12.89
N ALA A 94 2.55 13.68 -12.48
CA ALA A 94 2.47 14.94 -13.23
C ALA A 94 3.19 14.82 -14.58
N ALA A 95 4.41 14.29 -14.59
CA ALA A 95 5.19 14.07 -15.82
C ALA A 95 4.50 13.12 -16.81
N ARG A 96 3.61 12.24 -16.33
CA ARG A 96 2.84 11.27 -17.13
C ARG A 96 1.39 11.70 -17.40
N GLY A 97 0.93 12.82 -16.83
CA GLY A 97 -0.46 13.28 -16.97
C GLY A 97 -1.50 12.34 -16.34
N VAL A 98 -1.15 11.64 -15.26
CA VAL A 98 -2.02 10.68 -14.55
C VAL A 98 -2.21 11.05 -13.09
N LYS A 99 -3.15 10.40 -12.39
CA LYS A 99 -3.36 10.60 -10.95
C LYS A 99 -2.26 9.87 -10.14
N PRO A 100 -1.79 10.41 -9.01
CA PRO A 100 -0.78 9.76 -8.15
C PRO A 100 -1.15 8.34 -7.72
N GLY A 101 -2.43 8.10 -7.41
CA GLY A 101 -2.92 6.76 -7.07
C GLY A 101 -2.75 5.73 -8.20
N GLN A 102 -2.78 6.16 -9.46
CA GLN A 102 -2.52 5.27 -10.60
C GLN A 102 -1.04 4.86 -10.64
N ILE A 103 -0.11 5.77 -10.34
CA ILE A 103 1.32 5.45 -10.23
C ILE A 103 1.56 4.46 -9.09
N ALA A 104 0.96 4.69 -7.92
CA ALA A 104 1.11 3.79 -6.77
C ALA A 104 0.60 2.38 -7.06
N ILE A 105 -0.59 2.25 -7.67
CA ILE A 105 -1.15 0.94 -8.05
C ILE A 105 -0.31 0.29 -9.15
N ALA A 106 0.10 1.04 -10.17
CA ALA A 106 0.92 0.51 -11.27
C ALA A 106 2.27 -0.01 -10.77
N TRP A 107 2.93 0.71 -9.85
CA TRP A 107 4.16 0.25 -9.21
C TRP A 107 3.95 -1.08 -8.48
N LEU A 108 2.88 -1.18 -7.70
CA LEU A 108 2.58 -2.38 -6.92
C LEU A 108 2.25 -3.58 -7.81
N LEU A 109 1.50 -3.38 -8.91
CA LEU A 109 1.25 -4.44 -9.90
C LEU A 109 2.53 -4.89 -10.59
N ALA A 110 3.45 -3.97 -10.88
CA ALA A 110 4.75 -4.29 -11.48
C ALA A 110 5.64 -5.15 -10.56
N LYS A 111 5.42 -5.11 -9.24
CA LYS A 111 6.12 -5.97 -8.29
C LYS A 111 5.76 -7.44 -8.38
N GLY A 112 4.57 -7.80 -8.89
CA GLY A 112 4.17 -9.20 -9.03
C GLY A 112 5.13 -10.00 -9.91
N PRO A 113 5.34 -9.58 -11.18
CA PRO A 113 6.34 -10.19 -12.05
C PRO A 113 7.77 -10.17 -11.48
N GLU A 114 8.17 -9.08 -10.82
CA GLU A 114 9.51 -8.95 -10.21
C GLU A 114 9.73 -9.99 -9.10
N PHE A 115 8.73 -10.18 -8.23
CA PHE A 115 8.77 -11.15 -7.15
C PHE A 115 8.51 -12.58 -7.65
N GLY A 116 7.82 -12.73 -8.78
CA GLY A 116 7.36 -14.01 -9.29
C GLY A 116 6.17 -14.56 -8.49
N ILE A 117 5.28 -13.67 -8.05
CA ILE A 117 4.01 -14.01 -7.38
C ILE A 117 2.87 -13.18 -7.95
N ASP A 118 1.65 -13.69 -7.86
CA ASP A 118 0.46 -12.90 -8.17
C ASP A 118 0.27 -11.82 -7.10
N ILE A 119 0.03 -10.57 -7.54
CA ILE A 119 -0.30 -9.45 -6.66
C ILE A 119 -1.61 -8.82 -7.11
N VAL A 120 -2.61 -8.82 -6.24
CA VAL A 120 -3.94 -8.24 -6.50
C VAL A 120 -4.29 -7.23 -5.41
N PRO A 121 -3.98 -5.92 -5.60
CA PRO A 121 -4.31 -4.90 -4.62
C PRO A 121 -5.82 -4.70 -4.48
N ILE A 122 -6.25 -4.33 -3.27
CA ILE A 122 -7.65 -4.00 -2.96
C ILE A 122 -7.79 -2.51 -2.57
N PRO A 123 -7.71 -1.57 -3.53
CA PRO A 123 -7.92 -0.16 -3.24
C PRO A 123 -9.38 0.07 -2.78
N GLY A 124 -9.54 0.66 -1.60
CA GLY A 124 -10.86 0.98 -1.06
C GLY A 124 -11.47 2.22 -1.71
N THR A 125 -12.79 2.23 -1.87
CA THR A 125 -13.53 3.42 -2.31
C THR A 125 -14.93 3.46 -1.68
N LYS A 126 -15.52 4.65 -1.58
CA LYS A 126 -16.93 4.87 -1.23
C LYS A 126 -17.72 5.57 -2.35
N ARG A 127 -17.06 5.92 -3.47
CA ARG A 127 -17.65 6.69 -4.57
C ARG A 127 -17.23 6.07 -5.90
N ARG A 128 -18.20 5.93 -6.80
CA ARG A 128 -17.98 5.38 -8.14
C ARG A 128 -16.97 6.20 -8.95
N THR A 129 -16.96 7.51 -8.78
CA THR A 129 -16.01 8.43 -9.44
C THR A 129 -14.53 8.18 -9.11
N TYR A 130 -14.22 7.34 -8.10
CA TYR A 130 -12.85 6.93 -7.80
C TYR A 130 -12.48 5.56 -8.43
N LEU A 131 -13.46 4.85 -9.01
CA LEU A 131 -13.25 3.64 -9.81
C LEU A 131 -13.10 3.94 -11.31
N GLU A 132 -13.58 5.11 -11.74
CA GLU A 132 -13.54 5.63 -13.11
C GLU A 132 -12.32 6.54 -13.33
#